data_AF-A0A4V6JHV8-F1
#
_entry.id   AF-A0A4V6JHV8-F1
#
_cell.length_a   1.000
_cell.length_b   1.000
_cell.length_c   1.000
_cell.angle_alpha   90.00
_cell.angle_beta   90.00
_cell.angle_gamma   90.00
#
_symmetry.space_group_name_H-M   'P 1'
#
loop_
_entity.id
_entity.type
_entity.pdbx_description
1 polymer ?
#
loop_
_entity_poly.entity_id
_entity_poly.type
_entity_poly.pdbx_seq_one_letter_code
_entity_poly.pdbx_strand_id
1 'polypeptide(L)'
;MYHQARGLRWPVVDGKETLWRYREGTDPYVKAGESVRFYGKPDGKAVIFALPYEPAAESPDEEYDLWLSTGRVLEHWHTGSMTRRVPELHRAFPEAVLFIHPLDAKSRNLRRGDKVKVLSRRGEVLSTVETRGRNRPPKGWCICRSSMRRSW
;
A
#
# COMPACT_ATOMS: atom_id res chain seq x y z
N MET A 1 -5.96 23.63 -17.16
CA MET A 1 -6.25 22.54 -18.13
C MET A 1 -6.44 21.18 -17.45
N TYR A 2 -5.58 20.73 -16.51
CA TYR A 2 -5.73 19.42 -15.85
C TYR A 2 -6.95 19.29 -14.91
N HIS A 3 -7.47 20.40 -14.37
CA HIS A 3 -8.67 20.41 -13.50
C HIS A 3 -10.01 20.29 -14.25
N GLN A 4 -10.02 20.33 -15.59
CA GLN A 4 -11.25 20.24 -16.39
C GLN A 4 -11.56 18.83 -16.90
N ALA A 5 -10.60 17.89 -16.84
CA ALA A 5 -10.78 16.53 -17.32
C ALA A 5 -10.54 15.53 -16.17
N ARG A 6 -11.61 14.99 -15.58
CA ARG A 6 -11.53 14.01 -14.47
C ARG A 6 -11.38 12.55 -14.91
N GLY A 7 -11.10 12.30 -16.20
CA GLY A 7 -11.21 10.98 -16.82
C GLY A 7 -12.66 10.46 -16.84
N LEU A 8 -12.91 9.39 -17.59
CA LEU A 8 -14.21 8.71 -17.58
C LEU A 8 -14.14 7.50 -16.62
N ARG A 9 -15.21 7.27 -15.85
CA ARG A 9 -15.34 6.07 -15.04
C ARG A 9 -15.72 4.86 -15.89
N TRP A 10 -14.94 3.79 -15.77
CA TRP A 10 -15.21 2.53 -16.43
C TRP A 10 -16.36 1.76 -15.73
N PRO A 11 -17.24 1.05 -16.46
CA PRO A 11 -17.25 0.91 -17.93
C PRO A 11 -17.75 2.16 -18.64
N VAL A 12 -17.15 2.42 -19.80
CA VAL A 12 -17.58 3.47 -20.73
C VAL A 12 -18.30 2.77 -21.88
N VAL A 13 -19.59 3.03 -22.02
CA VAL A 13 -20.44 2.42 -23.07
C VAL A 13 -20.98 3.55 -23.92
N ASP A 14 -20.77 3.45 -25.23
CA ASP A 14 -21.16 4.49 -26.21
C ASP A 14 -20.66 5.90 -25.82
N GLY A 15 -19.45 5.98 -25.27
CA GLY A 15 -18.83 7.25 -24.84
C GLY A 15 -19.38 7.84 -23.53
N LYS A 16 -20.35 7.18 -22.88
CA LYS A 16 -20.90 7.60 -21.58
C LYS A 16 -20.27 6.78 -20.45
N GLU A 17 -19.83 7.47 -19.40
CA GLU A 17 -19.31 6.81 -18.21
C GLU A 17 -20.42 6.19 -17.35
N THR A 18 -20.12 5.06 -16.73
CA THR A 18 -21.00 4.45 -15.74
C THR A 18 -20.68 5.04 -14.36
N LEU A 19 -21.58 5.86 -13.82
CA LEU A 19 -21.35 6.54 -12.53
C LEU A 19 -21.40 5.56 -11.35
N TRP A 20 -22.41 4.67 -11.39
CA TRP A 20 -22.69 3.64 -10.39
C TRP A 20 -22.98 2.34 -11.12
N ARG A 21 -22.13 1.34 -10.93
CA ARG A 21 -22.30 0.02 -11.55
C ARG A 21 -23.42 -0.77 -10.89
N TYR A 22 -24.00 -1.68 -11.67
CA TYR A 22 -25.04 -2.61 -11.24
C TYR A 22 -26.34 -1.93 -10.79
N ARG A 23 -26.56 -0.65 -11.13
CA ARG A 23 -27.77 0.09 -10.74
C ARG A 23 -28.51 0.62 -11.96
N GLU A 24 -29.83 0.49 -11.92
CA GLU A 24 -30.73 1.01 -12.94
C GLU A 24 -30.55 2.52 -13.13
N GLY A 25 -30.63 2.96 -14.39
CA GLY A 25 -30.50 4.36 -14.79
C GLY A 25 -29.06 4.88 -14.86
N THR A 26 -28.11 4.20 -14.22
CA THR A 26 -26.69 4.61 -14.22
C THR A 26 -25.76 3.61 -14.91
N ASP A 27 -26.10 2.32 -14.87
CA ASP A 27 -25.39 1.26 -15.58
C ASP A 27 -26.24 0.80 -16.78
N PRO A 28 -25.75 0.94 -18.03
CA PRO A 28 -26.50 0.59 -19.24
C PRO A 28 -26.81 -0.90 -19.36
N TYR A 29 -26.12 -1.76 -18.59
CA TYR A 29 -26.35 -3.21 -18.61
C TYR A 29 -27.46 -3.65 -17.64
N VAL A 30 -28.00 -2.74 -16.82
CA VAL A 30 -29.12 -3.03 -15.91
C VAL A 30 -30.42 -2.64 -16.59
N LYS A 31 -31.30 -3.63 -16.77
CA LYS A 31 -32.60 -3.41 -17.41
C LYS A 31 -33.51 -2.58 -16.50
N ALA A 32 -34.42 -1.83 -17.12
CA ALA A 32 -35.44 -1.09 -16.40
C ALA A 32 -36.29 -2.03 -15.53
N GLY A 33 -36.56 -1.63 -14.29
CA GLY A 33 -37.31 -2.42 -13.31
C GLY A 33 -36.49 -3.43 -12.49
N GLU A 34 -35.20 -3.61 -12.79
CA GLU A 34 -34.34 -4.51 -11.99
C GLU A 34 -33.74 -3.82 -10.76
N SER A 35 -33.75 -2.47 -10.69
CA SER A 35 -33.14 -1.63 -9.64
C SER A 35 -31.63 -1.85 -9.42
N VAL A 36 -31.21 -3.06 -9.03
CA VAL A 36 -29.83 -3.52 -8.89
C VAL A 36 -29.68 -4.93 -9.48
N ARG A 37 -28.72 -5.13 -10.39
CA ARG A 37 -28.43 -6.43 -11.00
C ARG A 37 -26.94 -6.69 -11.17
N PHE A 38 -26.44 -7.77 -10.58
CA PHE A 38 -25.04 -8.20 -10.72
C PHE A 38 -24.88 -9.13 -11.92
N TYR A 39 -24.99 -8.60 -13.14
CA TYR A 39 -24.97 -9.35 -14.41
C TYR A 39 -23.70 -10.20 -14.67
N GLY A 40 -22.66 -10.09 -13.84
CA GLY A 40 -21.52 -11.03 -13.86
C GLY A 40 -21.81 -12.37 -13.17
N LYS A 41 -22.95 -12.50 -12.48
CA LYS A 41 -23.41 -13.73 -11.83
C LYS A 41 -24.62 -14.29 -12.57
N PRO A 42 -24.73 -15.63 -12.78
CA PRO A 42 -25.85 -16.22 -13.50
C PRO A 42 -27.23 -15.90 -12.89
N ASP A 43 -27.30 -15.82 -11.56
CA ASP A 43 -28.51 -15.47 -10.81
C ASP A 43 -28.70 -13.95 -10.63
N GLY A 44 -27.70 -13.16 -11.05
CA GLY A 44 -27.61 -11.71 -10.95
C GLY A 44 -27.63 -11.13 -9.55
N LYS A 45 -27.26 -11.92 -8.53
CA LYS A 45 -27.22 -11.49 -7.13
C LYS A 45 -25.77 -11.33 -6.67
N ALA A 46 -25.55 -10.42 -5.71
CA ALA A 46 -24.30 -10.39 -4.97
C ALA A 46 -24.26 -11.57 -4.01
N VAL A 47 -23.06 -12.10 -3.78
CA VAL A 47 -22.85 -13.17 -2.81
C VAL A 47 -22.29 -12.55 -1.54
N ILE A 48 -22.97 -12.76 -0.42
CA ILE A 48 -22.48 -12.41 0.92
C ILE A 48 -21.77 -13.64 1.46
N PHE A 49 -20.48 -13.49 1.78
CA PHE A 49 -19.68 -14.57 2.35
C PHE A 49 -19.47 -14.33 3.85
N ALA A 50 -19.72 -15.37 4.65
CA ALA A 50 -19.32 -15.42 6.06
C ALA A 50 -18.02 -16.23 6.15
N LEU A 51 -16.88 -15.55 6.22
CA LEU A 51 -15.55 -16.17 6.28
C LEU A 51 -14.96 -15.97 7.69
N PRO A 52 -14.36 -17.01 8.29
CA PRO A 52 -13.72 -16.90 9.60
C PRO A 52 -12.40 -16.13 9.52
N TYR A 53 -11.88 -15.77 10.69
CA TYR A 53 -10.51 -15.25 10.83
C TYR A 53 -9.49 -16.39 10.64
N GLU A 54 -8.43 -16.10 9.89
CA GLU A 54 -7.23 -16.92 9.80
C GLU A 54 -6.00 -16.06 10.12
N PRO A 55 -5.04 -16.55 10.93
CA PRO A 55 -3.87 -15.77 11.31
C PRO A 55 -2.89 -15.55 10.16
N ALA A 56 -1.97 -14.61 10.33
CA ALA A 56 -0.88 -14.42 9.38
C ALA A 56 0.02 -15.66 9.32
N ALA A 57 0.50 -15.98 8.11
CA ALA A 57 1.40 -17.11 7.89
C ALA A 57 2.69 -17.06 8.75
N GLU A 58 3.13 -15.85 9.11
CA GLU A 58 4.28 -15.62 9.98
C GLU A 58 3.96 -14.46 10.91
N SER A 59 3.94 -14.72 12.22
CA SER A 59 3.79 -13.71 13.27
C SER A 59 5.12 -13.52 14.02
N PRO A 60 5.34 -12.36 14.66
CA PRO A 60 6.51 -12.15 15.51
C PRO A 60 6.63 -13.20 16.60
N ASP A 61 7.86 -13.56 16.92
CA ASP A 61 8.22 -14.47 18.00
C ASP A 61 9.40 -13.91 18.81
N GLU A 62 10.01 -14.73 19.66
CA GLU A 62 11.12 -14.31 20.52
C GLU A 62 12.38 -13.90 19.74
N GLU A 63 12.60 -14.45 18.54
CA GLU A 63 13.77 -14.12 17.69
C GLU A 63 13.48 -12.94 16.76
N TYR A 64 12.27 -12.89 16.18
CA TYR A 64 11.80 -11.84 15.26
C TYR A 64 10.64 -11.08 15.90
N ASP A 65 10.97 -10.16 16.81
CA ASP A 65 10.01 -9.54 17.73
C ASP A 65 9.24 -8.32 17.18
N LEU A 66 9.32 -8.06 15.87
CA LEU A 66 8.65 -6.94 15.21
C LEU A 66 7.86 -7.39 13.98
N TRP A 67 6.66 -6.83 13.84
CA TRP A 67 5.96 -6.85 12.55
C TRP A 67 6.68 -5.96 11.54
N LEU A 68 6.85 -6.45 10.31
CA LEU A 68 7.36 -5.67 9.19
C LEU A 68 6.24 -5.44 8.17
N SER A 69 5.88 -4.18 7.94
CA SER A 69 5.06 -3.80 6.79
C SER A 69 5.92 -3.10 5.74
N THR A 70 5.71 -3.46 4.47
CA THR A 70 6.35 -2.78 3.32
C THR A 70 5.32 -1.99 2.52
N GLY A 71 5.77 -0.96 1.81
CA GLY A 71 4.85 -0.12 1.04
C GLY A 71 5.54 0.95 0.21
N ARG A 72 4.78 1.98 -0.15
CA ARG A 72 5.20 3.04 -1.08
C ARG A 72 5.30 4.39 -0.38
N VAL A 73 6.13 5.26 -0.94
CA VAL A 73 6.13 6.70 -0.65
C VAL A 73 5.55 7.44 -1.85
N LEU A 74 5.05 8.65 -1.62
CA LEU A 74 4.33 9.44 -2.62
C LEU A 74 5.20 9.71 -3.85
N GLU A 75 6.48 9.97 -3.62
CA GLU A 75 7.46 10.45 -4.59
C GLU A 75 7.96 9.34 -5.53
N HIS A 76 7.75 8.07 -5.18
CA HIS A 76 8.36 6.94 -5.87
C HIS A 76 7.37 5.86 -6.29
N TRP A 77 7.46 5.53 -7.57
CA TRP A 77 6.69 4.47 -8.19
C TRP A 77 7.44 3.13 -8.14
N HIS A 78 6.86 2.15 -7.45
CA HIS A 78 7.38 0.78 -7.33
C HIS A 78 8.88 0.72 -7.02
N THR A 79 9.67 0.14 -7.93
CA THR A 79 11.12 -0.05 -7.81
C THR A 79 11.91 1.24 -7.97
N GLY A 80 11.25 2.36 -8.30
CA GLY A 80 11.89 3.66 -8.49
C GLY A 80 12.71 3.76 -9.79
N SER A 81 12.66 2.76 -10.69
CA SER A 81 13.47 2.74 -11.92
C SER A 81 13.28 3.95 -12.84
N MET A 82 12.10 4.57 -12.80
CA MET A 82 11.80 5.83 -13.49
C MET A 82 11.90 7.03 -12.55
N THR A 83 11.15 7.01 -11.45
CA THR A 83 10.99 8.17 -10.56
C THR A 83 12.25 8.56 -9.79
N ARG A 84 13.17 7.64 -9.51
CA ARG A 84 14.48 7.98 -8.90
C ARG A 84 15.46 8.60 -9.88
N ARG A 85 15.15 8.61 -11.19
CA ARG A 85 15.95 9.31 -12.21
C ARG A 85 15.50 10.75 -12.41
N VAL A 86 14.36 11.14 -11.83
CA VAL A 86 13.89 12.53 -11.79
C VAL A 86 14.54 13.23 -10.59
N PRO A 87 15.40 14.25 -10.80
CA PRO A 87 16.18 14.85 -9.72
C PRO A 87 15.35 15.38 -8.55
N GLU A 88 14.20 16.01 -8.83
CA GLU A 88 13.29 16.58 -7.84
C GLU A 88 12.70 15.50 -6.94
N LEU A 89 12.26 14.38 -7.54
CA LEU A 89 11.68 13.25 -6.81
C LEU A 89 12.74 12.52 -6.00
N HIS A 90 13.95 12.34 -6.56
CA HIS A 90 15.05 11.72 -5.84
C HIS A 90 15.49 12.55 -4.64
N ARG A 91 15.59 13.88 -4.79
CA ARG A 91 15.92 14.78 -3.67
C ARG A 91 14.86 14.79 -2.57
N ALA A 92 13.58 14.66 -2.94
CA ALA A 92 12.49 14.65 -1.98
C ALA A 92 12.49 13.41 -1.07
N PHE A 93 12.92 12.24 -1.57
CA PHE A 93 13.04 11.01 -0.79
C PHE A 93 14.19 10.11 -1.27
N PRO A 94 15.45 10.40 -0.93
CA PRO A 94 16.62 9.80 -1.59
C PRO A 94 16.83 8.32 -1.27
N GLU A 95 16.61 7.92 -0.02
CA GLU A 95 16.88 6.56 0.47
C GLU A 95 15.68 5.94 1.18
N ALA A 96 15.66 4.61 1.25
CA ALA A 96 14.75 3.87 2.12
C ALA A 96 15.05 4.20 3.57
N VAL A 97 14.01 4.42 4.37
CA VAL A 97 14.15 4.50 5.82
C VAL A 97 13.23 3.49 6.50
N LEU A 98 13.66 3.04 7.68
CA LEU A 98 12.89 2.20 8.58
C LEU A 98 12.13 3.10 9.53
N PHE A 99 10.83 3.24 9.30
CA PHE A 99 9.95 3.90 10.25
C PHE A 99 9.69 2.97 11.44
N ILE A 100 10.05 3.43 12.64
CA ILE A 100 9.91 2.65 13.87
C ILE A 100 9.41 3.55 15.00
N HIS A 101 8.65 2.97 15.93
CA HIS A 101 8.18 3.71 17.09
C HIS A 101 9.36 4.20 17.96
N PRO A 102 9.37 5.44 18.48
CA PRO A 102 10.49 5.99 19.26
C PRO A 102 10.89 5.14 20.46
N LEU A 103 9.94 4.50 21.13
CA LEU A 103 10.20 3.63 22.28
C LEU A 103 10.81 2.27 21.89
N ASP A 104 10.51 1.74 20.70
CA ASP A 104 11.13 0.49 20.21
C ASP A 104 12.55 0.76 19.72
N ALA A 105 12.79 1.93 19.15
CA ALA A 105 14.15 2.40 18.88
C ALA A 105 14.94 2.57 20.18
N LYS A 106 14.34 3.22 21.19
CA LYS A 106 14.98 3.42 22.51
C LYS A 106 15.31 2.11 23.21
N SER A 107 14.41 1.11 23.21
CA SER A 107 14.67 -0.19 23.84
C SER A 107 15.80 -0.96 23.15
N ARG A 108 16.04 -0.69 21.87
CA ARG A 108 17.15 -1.26 21.07
C ARG A 108 18.40 -0.38 21.03
N ASN A 109 18.45 0.68 21.85
CA ASN A 109 19.54 1.66 21.86
C ASN A 109 19.82 2.30 20.48
N LEU A 110 18.76 2.49 19.68
CA LEU A 110 18.81 3.11 18.37
C LEU A 110 18.37 4.57 18.42
N ARG A 111 19.06 5.41 17.66
CA ARG A 111 18.73 6.81 17.44
C ARG A 111 18.30 7.04 16.00
N ARG A 112 17.57 8.14 15.78
CA ARG A 112 17.19 8.57 14.43
C ARG A 112 18.45 8.83 13.60
N GLY A 113 18.51 8.26 12.40
CA GLY A 113 19.65 8.38 11.50
C GLY A 113 20.65 7.22 11.61
N ASP A 114 20.53 6.35 12.62
CA ASP A 114 21.42 5.20 12.74
C ASP A 114 21.18 4.22 11.58
N LYS A 115 22.28 3.66 11.06
CA LYS A 115 22.21 2.57 10.08
C LYS A 115 21.93 1.27 10.83
N VAL A 116 20.90 0.56 10.40
CA VAL A 116 20.44 -0.67 11.01
C VAL A 116 20.28 -1.77 9.98
N LYS A 117 20.48 -2.99 10.43
CA LYS A 117 20.20 -4.18 9.65
C LYS A 117 18.81 -4.70 10.04
N VAL A 118 17.92 -4.82 9.05
CA VAL A 118 16.61 -5.46 9.22
C VAL A 118 16.76 -6.91 8.80
N LEU A 119 16.57 -7.81 9.75
CA LEU A 119 16.75 -9.26 9.60
C LEU A 119 15.39 -9.96 9.53
N SER A 120 15.30 -10.99 8.71
CA SER A 120 14.20 -11.96 8.68
C SER A 120 14.76 -13.35 8.48
N ARG A 121 13.95 -14.39 8.71
CA ARG A 121 14.31 -15.80 8.41
C ARG A 121 14.79 -16.02 6.97
N ARG A 122 14.47 -15.11 6.05
CA ARG A 122 14.74 -15.22 4.60
C ARG A 122 15.87 -14.32 4.10
N GLY A 123 16.45 -13.47 4.96
CA GLY A 123 17.54 -12.58 4.58
C GLY A 123 17.46 -11.21 5.24
N GLU A 124 18.34 -10.34 4.76
CA GLU A 124 18.68 -9.09 5.44
C GLU A 124 18.80 -7.90 4.50
N VAL A 125 18.59 -6.71 5.04
CA VAL A 125 18.73 -5.43 4.33
C VAL A 125 19.22 -4.34 5.28
N LEU A 126 20.04 -3.41 4.76
CA LEU A 126 20.46 -2.22 5.50
C LEU A 126 19.47 -1.07 5.27
N SER A 127 19.14 -0.35 6.33
CA SER A 127 18.28 0.84 6.28
C SER A 127 18.71 1.88 7.31
N THR A 128 18.04 3.03 7.32
CA THR A 128 18.29 4.14 8.24
C THR A 128 17.06 4.33 9.14
N VAL A 129 17.26 4.46 10.45
CA VAL A 129 16.18 4.63 11.42
C VAL A 129 15.49 6.00 11.29
N GLU A 130 14.16 6.00 11.17
CA GLU A 130 13.32 7.20 11.17
C GLU A 130 12.21 7.08 12.23
N THR A 131 12.25 7.94 13.26
CA THR A 131 11.29 7.94 14.38
C THR A 131 10.33 9.13 14.36
N ARG A 132 10.54 10.11 13.48
CA ARG A 132 9.80 11.38 13.42
C ARG A 132 9.24 11.70 12.04
N GLY A 133 9.28 10.75 11.11
CA GLY A 133 8.80 10.96 9.75
C GLY A 133 7.28 10.82 9.59
N ARG A 134 6.84 10.74 8.33
CA ARG A 134 5.42 10.74 7.95
C ARG A 134 4.63 9.51 8.43
N ASN A 135 5.30 8.39 8.68
CA ASN A 135 4.67 7.18 9.21
C ASN A 135 5.00 7.04 10.71
N ARG A 136 3.97 6.79 11.51
CA ARG A 136 4.09 6.59 12.96
C ARG A 136 3.49 5.23 13.34
N PRO A 137 4.25 4.13 13.19
CA PRO A 137 3.73 2.82 13.56
C PRO A 137 3.55 2.71 15.08
N PRO A 138 2.61 1.88 15.56
CA PRO A 138 2.53 1.53 16.96
C PRO A 138 3.78 0.73 17.39
N LYS A 139 3.97 0.55 18.71
CA LYS A 139 5.01 -0.34 19.23
C LYS A 139 4.84 -1.77 18.70
N GLY A 140 5.95 -2.48 18.50
CA GLY A 140 5.97 -3.83 17.96
C GLY A 140 5.82 -3.89 16.43
N TRP A 141 5.80 -2.73 15.75
CA TRP A 141 5.61 -2.64 14.31
C TRP A 141 6.62 -1.66 13.69
N CYS A 142 7.27 -2.10 12.61
CA CYS A 142 8.10 -1.26 11.78
C CYS A 142 7.60 -1.24 10.33
N ILE A 143 7.86 -0.12 9.65
CA ILE A 143 7.47 0.06 8.25
C ILE A 143 8.71 0.42 7.46
N CYS A 144 9.04 -0.40 6.46
CA CYS A 144 10.07 -0.06 5.49
C CYS A 144 9.42 0.46 4.20
N ARG A 145 9.73 1.69 3.80
CA ARG A 145 9.25 2.25 2.54
C ARG A 145 10.38 2.81 1.70
N SER A 146 10.80 2.02 0.72
CA SER A 146 11.15 2.42 -0.65
C SER A 146 11.57 1.17 -1.41
N SER A 147 11.91 1.29 -2.70
CA SER A 147 12.63 0.21 -3.36
C SER A 147 13.96 -0.01 -2.65
N MET A 148 14.08 -1.14 -1.97
CA MET A 148 15.35 -1.58 -1.42
C MET A 148 16.20 -2.02 -2.61
N ARG A 149 17.26 -1.26 -2.88
CA ARG A 149 18.34 -1.75 -3.72
C ARG A 149 19.05 -2.81 -2.88
N ARG A 150 19.04 -4.08 -3.32
CA ARG A 150 19.98 -5.06 -2.78
C ARG A 150 21.38 -4.55 -3.09
N SER A 151 22.15 -4.24 -2.05
CA SER A 151 23.59 -4.04 -2.18
C SER A 151 24.19 -5.42 -2.44
N TRP A 152 24.59 -5.68 -3.68
CA TRP A 152 25.57 -6.71 -4.00
C TRP A 152 26.94 -6.04 -4.02
#